data_AF-A0A9W6RGI7-F1
#
_entry.id   AF-A0A9W6RGI7-F1
#
_cell.length_a   1.000
_cell.length_b   1.000
_cell.length_c   1.000
_cell.angle_alpha   90.00
_cell.angle_beta   90.00
_cell.angle_gamma   90.00
#
_symmetry.space_group_name_H-M   'P 1'
#
loop_
_entity.id
_entity.type
_entity.pdbx_description
1 polymer ?
#
loop_
_entity_poly.entity_id
_entity_poly.type
_entity_poly.pdbx_seq_one_letter_code
_entity_poly.pdbx_strand_id
1 'polypeptide(L)'
;MPPKLAVWKFASCDGCQLSLLDCEDELLTLAGEVEISHFLEASSMIAPGPYDVSLVEGSISTPADAERIRHIRRVSRRLVTIGACATAGGIQALRNYADTEEYRSVVYAKPEYVATLAGSTPISAHVPVDFELRGCPIDRSQLLEVISAYLAGRRPGIPDHPVCFECKMRGTVCVMVAHGTPCLGPVTHTGCGAICPAYGRGCYGCFGPATRPNLGSLKTWLGSIGMSRPDVDRAFATFNVAAFEEQPDDPP
;
A
#
# COMPACT_ATOMS: atom_id res chain seq x y z
N MET A 1 14.91 -13.76 24.28
CA MET A 1 13.46 -13.67 24.02
C MET A 1 13.29 -13.54 22.52
N PRO A 2 12.30 -14.21 21.91
CA PRO A 2 11.98 -14.02 20.51
C PRO A 2 11.62 -12.55 20.22
N PRO A 3 11.94 -12.02 19.03
CA PRO A 3 11.51 -10.68 18.62
C PRO A 3 9.99 -10.55 18.61
N LYS A 4 9.48 -9.38 19.02
CA LYS A 4 8.05 -9.10 19.09
C LYS A 4 7.53 -8.45 17.81
N LEU A 5 6.54 -9.09 17.19
CA LEU A 5 5.80 -8.59 16.02
C LEU A 5 4.43 -8.04 16.46
N ALA A 6 4.08 -6.86 15.96
CA ALA A 6 2.74 -6.29 16.09
C ALA A 6 2.16 -5.94 14.72
N VAL A 7 0.86 -6.16 14.56
CA VAL A 7 0.06 -5.78 13.39
C VAL A 7 -1.02 -4.80 13.85
N TRP A 8 -1.06 -3.64 13.21
CA TRP A 8 -1.93 -2.51 13.55
C TRP A 8 -2.83 -2.15 12.39
N LYS A 9 -4.13 -2.03 12.68
CA LYS A 9 -5.16 -1.63 11.73
C LYS A 9 -5.61 -0.19 11.93
N PHE A 10 -5.65 0.57 10.84
CA PHE A 10 -6.35 1.85 10.67
C PHE A 10 -7.44 1.74 9.59
N ALA A 11 -7.85 2.85 8.96
CA ALA A 11 -8.85 2.84 7.91
C ALA A 11 -8.37 2.06 6.67
N SER A 12 -8.90 0.83 6.52
CA SER A 12 -8.46 -0.18 5.56
C SER A 12 -9.54 -1.25 5.33
N CYS A 13 -9.25 -2.22 4.47
CA CYS A 13 -10.12 -3.36 4.16
C CYS A 13 -9.62 -4.71 4.73
N ASP A 14 -8.57 -4.68 5.57
CA ASP A 14 -7.91 -5.86 6.17
C ASP A 14 -7.11 -6.73 5.20
N GLY A 15 -7.10 -6.42 3.91
CA GLY A 15 -6.46 -7.26 2.90
C GLY A 15 -4.94 -7.44 3.11
N CYS A 16 -4.24 -6.46 3.69
CA CYS A 16 -2.79 -6.58 3.86
C CYS A 16 -2.43 -7.46 5.06
N GLN A 17 -3.17 -7.35 6.17
CA GLN A 17 -3.00 -8.24 7.32
C GLN A 17 -3.50 -9.66 7.03
N LEU A 18 -4.53 -9.83 6.20
CA LEU A 18 -4.92 -11.15 5.68
C LEU A 18 -3.80 -11.78 4.85
N SER A 19 -3.01 -11.00 4.13
CA SER A 19 -1.85 -11.53 3.39
C SER A 19 -0.81 -12.17 4.31
N LEU A 20 -0.71 -11.74 5.58
CA LEU A 20 0.12 -12.42 6.58
C LEU A 20 -0.47 -13.77 7.01
N LEU A 21 -1.78 -13.85 7.17
CA LEU A 21 -2.48 -15.11 7.50
C LEU A 21 -2.45 -16.10 6.34
N ASP A 22 -2.47 -15.59 5.12
CA ASP A 22 -2.36 -16.37 3.88
C ASP A 22 -0.92 -16.84 3.61
N CYS A 23 0.04 -16.62 4.52
CA CYS A 23 1.38 -17.21 4.44
C CYS A 23 1.41 -18.72 4.76
N GLU A 24 0.26 -19.40 4.86
CA GLU A 24 0.13 -20.87 4.86
C GLU A 24 1.22 -21.59 5.70
N ASP A 25 2.10 -22.37 5.07
CA ASP A 25 3.15 -23.14 5.75
C ASP A 25 4.24 -22.24 6.35
N GLU A 26 4.54 -21.11 5.70
CA GLU A 26 5.51 -20.12 6.16
C GLU A 26 5.02 -19.39 7.43
N LEU A 27 3.71 -19.31 7.67
CA LEU A 27 3.16 -18.67 8.87
C LEU A 27 3.59 -19.41 10.15
N LEU A 28 3.57 -20.75 10.13
CA LEU A 28 4.02 -21.56 11.27
C LEU A 28 5.51 -21.40 11.52
N THR A 29 6.30 -21.33 10.44
CA THR A 29 7.74 -21.07 10.52
C THR A 29 7.99 -19.70 11.13
N LEU A 30 7.27 -18.67 10.67
CA LEU A 30 7.37 -17.32 11.22
C LEU A 30 6.98 -17.29 12.71
N ALA A 31 5.88 -17.93 13.09
CA ALA A 31 5.44 -18.00 14.48
C ALA A 31 6.42 -18.75 15.41
N GLY A 32 7.30 -19.59 14.86
CA GLY A 32 8.42 -20.19 15.59
C GLY A 32 9.57 -19.21 15.87
N GLU A 33 9.73 -18.20 15.01
CA GLU A 33 10.84 -17.23 15.06
C GLU A 33 10.46 -15.92 15.76
N VAL A 34 9.18 -15.55 15.79
CA VAL A 34 8.69 -14.31 16.42
C VAL A 34 7.56 -14.54 17.42
N GLU A 35 7.49 -13.67 18.43
CA GLU A 35 6.31 -13.54 19.27
C GLU A 35 5.33 -12.56 18.62
N ILE A 36 4.19 -13.06 18.13
CA ILE A 36 3.08 -12.22 17.64
C ILE A 36 2.34 -11.64 18.85
N SER A 37 2.84 -10.52 19.36
CA SER A 37 2.37 -9.89 20.61
C SER A 37 1.10 -9.06 20.46
N HIS A 38 0.78 -8.57 19.26
CA HIS A 38 -0.43 -7.81 18.98
C HIS A 38 -0.93 -8.09 17.55
N PHE A 39 -2.02 -8.82 17.39
CA PHE A 39 -2.65 -9.04 16.09
C PHE A 39 -4.14 -9.37 16.25
N LEU A 40 -4.98 -8.33 16.24
CA LEU A 40 -6.41 -8.45 16.58
C LEU A 40 -7.23 -9.27 15.59
N GLU A 41 -6.77 -9.40 14.34
CA GLU A 41 -7.42 -10.28 13.35
C GLU A 41 -7.21 -11.76 13.68
N ALA A 42 -6.07 -12.11 14.28
CA ALA A 42 -5.68 -13.49 14.55
C ALA A 42 -5.95 -13.93 16.00
N SER A 43 -5.91 -13.00 16.96
CA SER A 43 -5.97 -13.31 18.38
C SER A 43 -6.52 -12.15 19.21
N SER A 44 -7.26 -12.49 20.27
CA SER A 44 -7.67 -11.53 21.31
C SER A 44 -6.57 -11.27 22.34
N MET A 45 -5.48 -12.05 22.34
CA MET A 45 -4.35 -11.82 23.23
C MET A 45 -3.54 -10.61 22.77
N ILE A 46 -3.25 -9.73 23.71
CA ILE A 46 -2.43 -8.53 23.50
C ILE A 46 -1.37 -8.49 24.59
N ALA A 47 -0.11 -8.51 24.20
CA ALA A 47 1.03 -8.31 25.08
C ALA A 47 1.63 -6.91 24.85
N PRO A 48 2.04 -6.20 25.90
CA PRO A 48 2.61 -4.86 25.76
C PRO A 48 3.98 -4.90 25.06
N GLY A 49 4.29 -3.79 24.38
CA GLY A 49 5.59 -3.54 23.76
C GLY A 49 6.72 -3.26 24.77
N PRO A 50 7.89 -2.82 24.30
CA PRO A 50 8.16 -2.38 22.94
C PRO A 50 8.17 -3.54 21.93
N TYR A 51 7.76 -3.24 20.69
CA TYR A 51 7.74 -4.18 19.58
C TYR A 51 8.99 -4.01 18.72
N ASP A 52 9.57 -5.12 18.26
CA ASP A 52 10.73 -5.10 17.37
C ASP A 52 10.33 -4.66 15.96
N VAL A 53 9.21 -5.19 15.47
CA VAL A 53 8.59 -4.80 14.19
C VAL A 53 7.10 -4.56 14.41
N SER A 54 6.64 -3.39 13.97
CA SER A 54 5.22 -3.05 13.89
C SER A 54 4.83 -2.88 12.44
N LEU A 55 3.96 -3.75 11.94
CA LEU A 55 3.31 -3.63 10.64
C LEU A 55 2.05 -2.76 10.79
N VAL A 56 1.94 -1.72 10.00
CA VAL A 56 0.82 -0.76 10.07
C VAL A 56 0.07 -0.75 8.75
N GLU A 57 -1.17 -1.22 8.76
CA GLU A 57 -2.10 -1.15 7.65
C GLU A 57 -3.08 0.02 7.83
N GLY A 58 -3.47 0.64 6.72
CA GLY A 58 -4.54 1.61 6.67
C GLY A 58 -4.09 3.07 6.79
N SER A 59 -4.97 3.95 6.36
CA SER A 59 -4.75 5.40 6.34
C SER A 59 -5.23 6.08 7.61
N ILE A 60 -4.68 7.26 7.91
CA ILE A 60 -5.12 8.09 9.03
C ILE A 60 -6.32 8.92 8.58
N SER A 61 -7.47 8.72 9.23
CA SER A 61 -8.75 9.27 8.80
C SER A 61 -9.53 10.02 9.89
N THR A 62 -9.16 9.82 11.17
CA THR A 62 -9.79 10.44 12.33
C THR A 62 -8.75 11.08 13.27
N PRO A 63 -9.15 12.01 14.16
CA PRO A 63 -8.23 12.56 15.17
C PRO A 63 -7.67 11.49 16.12
N ALA A 64 -8.46 10.47 16.46
CA ALA A 64 -8.02 9.37 17.30
C ALA A 64 -6.94 8.52 16.61
N ASP A 65 -7.05 8.32 15.29
CA ASP A 65 -6.03 7.64 14.50
C ASP A 65 -4.69 8.38 14.57
N ALA A 66 -4.72 9.71 14.42
CA ALA A 66 -3.52 10.55 14.46
C ALA A 66 -2.78 10.49 15.81
N GLU A 67 -3.52 10.40 16.92
CA GLU A 67 -2.91 10.18 18.24
C GLU A 67 -2.38 8.75 18.41
N ARG A 68 -3.15 7.76 17.94
CA ARG A 68 -2.78 6.35 18.05
C ARG A 68 -1.50 6.02 17.29
N ILE A 69 -1.32 6.55 16.08
CA ILE A 69 -0.10 6.29 15.30
C ILE A 69 1.16 6.86 15.96
N ARG A 70 1.06 8.03 16.64
CA ARG A 70 2.15 8.60 17.44
C ARG A 70 2.52 7.70 18.61
N HIS A 71 1.54 7.10 19.27
CA HIS A 71 1.79 6.09 20.30
C HIS A 71 2.48 4.85 19.72
N ILE A 72 1.95 4.28 18.62
CA ILE A 72 2.53 3.10 17.96
C ILE A 72 3.99 3.35 17.58
N ARG A 73 4.32 4.51 16.99
CA ARG A 73 5.71 4.87 16.69
C ARG A 73 6.61 4.86 17.91
N ARG A 74 6.16 5.36 19.06
CA ARG A 74 6.95 5.39 20.32
C ARG A 74 7.22 4.00 20.88
N VAL A 75 6.31 3.05 20.66
CA VAL A 75 6.45 1.67 21.15
C VAL A 75 7.02 0.70 20.13
N SER A 76 7.47 1.18 18.97
CA SER A 76 7.99 0.36 17.87
C SER A 76 9.45 0.70 17.56
N ARG A 77 10.33 -0.31 17.60
CA ARG A 77 11.72 -0.18 17.13
C ARG A 77 11.75 0.03 15.62
N ARG A 78 11.02 -0.79 14.86
CA ARG A 78 10.76 -0.61 13.43
C ARG A 78 9.26 -0.45 13.19
N LEU A 79 8.87 0.61 12.49
CA LEU A 79 7.51 0.81 12.00
C LEU A 79 7.51 0.69 10.49
N VAL A 80 6.86 -0.35 9.99
CA VAL A 80 6.74 -0.67 8.58
C VAL A 80 5.28 -0.46 8.17
N THR A 81 5.05 0.36 7.15
CA THR A 81 3.71 0.48 6.57
C THR A 81 3.50 -0.64 5.57
N ILE A 82 2.29 -1.21 5.57
CA ILE A 82 1.90 -2.24 4.63
C ILE A 82 0.67 -1.79 3.84
N GLY A 83 0.82 -1.79 2.53
CA GLY A 83 -0.24 -1.55 1.56
C GLY A 83 -0.49 -0.10 1.21
N ALA A 84 -1.14 0.09 0.05
CA ALA A 84 -1.40 1.40 -0.57
C ALA A 84 -2.16 2.36 0.34
N CYS A 85 -3.02 1.84 1.23
CA CYS A 85 -3.72 2.65 2.23
C CYS A 85 -2.75 3.32 3.21
N ALA A 86 -1.79 2.57 3.74
CA ALA A 86 -0.83 3.09 4.70
C ALA A 86 0.27 3.95 4.06
N THR A 87 0.65 3.62 2.82
CA THR A 87 1.74 4.30 2.09
C THR A 87 1.29 5.54 1.32
N ALA A 88 0.06 5.57 0.82
CA ALA A 88 -0.42 6.63 -0.08
C ALA A 88 -1.84 7.15 0.24
N GLY A 89 -2.43 6.73 1.37
CA GLY A 89 -3.82 7.02 1.71
C GLY A 89 -4.83 6.06 1.06
N GLY A 90 -4.43 5.35 0.00
CA GLY A 90 -5.23 4.32 -0.65
C GLY A 90 -6.48 4.84 -1.33
N ILE A 91 -7.45 3.95 -1.53
CA ILE A 91 -8.77 4.30 -2.09
C ILE A 91 -9.52 5.29 -1.18
N GLN A 92 -9.24 5.30 0.13
CA GLN A 92 -9.87 6.17 1.11
C GLN A 92 -9.52 7.65 0.86
N ALA A 93 -8.33 7.91 0.31
CA ALA A 93 -7.88 9.25 -0.01
C ALA A 93 -8.61 9.88 -1.22
N LEU A 94 -9.41 9.12 -1.98
CA LEU A 94 -10.27 9.69 -3.03
C LEU A 94 -11.22 10.75 -2.46
N ARG A 95 -11.62 10.63 -1.19
CA ARG A 95 -12.45 11.63 -0.51
C ARG A 95 -11.78 13.00 -0.38
N ASN A 96 -10.45 13.07 -0.50
CA ASN A 96 -9.69 14.31 -0.37
C ASN A 96 -10.00 15.29 -1.52
N TYR A 97 -10.56 14.81 -2.64
CA TYR A 97 -11.00 15.62 -3.76
C TYR A 97 -12.48 16.03 -3.67
N ALA A 98 -13.12 15.80 -2.52
CA ALA A 98 -14.54 16.07 -2.30
C ALA A 98 -14.81 16.61 -0.89
N ASP A 99 -16.06 16.99 -0.62
CA ASP A 99 -16.46 17.46 0.71
C ASP A 99 -16.73 16.26 1.65
N THR A 100 -15.83 16.07 2.61
CA THR A 100 -15.96 14.99 3.61
C THR A 100 -17.17 15.20 4.54
N GLU A 101 -17.58 16.45 4.80
CA GLU A 101 -18.77 16.72 5.63
C GLU A 101 -20.05 16.36 4.88
N GLU A 102 -20.11 16.64 3.57
CA GLU A 102 -21.21 16.21 2.72
C GLU A 102 -21.37 14.68 2.76
N TYR A 103 -20.28 13.92 2.56
CA TYR A 103 -20.32 12.46 2.67
C TYR A 103 -20.82 11.97 4.02
N ARG A 104 -20.38 12.60 5.11
CA ARG A 104 -20.79 12.22 6.46
C ARG A 104 -22.29 12.43 6.65
N SER A 105 -22.84 13.52 6.13
CA SER A 105 -24.28 13.84 6.20
C SER A 105 -25.16 12.89 5.37
N VAL A 106 -24.64 12.36 4.26
CA VAL A 106 -25.37 11.42 3.40
C VAL A 106 -25.35 10.00 3.98
N VAL A 107 -24.22 9.57 4.56
CA VAL A 107 -24.04 8.20 5.06
C VAL A 107 -24.64 8.00 6.46
N TYR A 108 -24.52 8.99 7.35
CA TYR A 108 -24.93 8.86 8.74
C TYR A 108 -26.15 9.72 9.08
N ALA A 109 -27.14 9.13 9.74
CA ALA A 109 -28.32 9.86 10.21
C ALA A 109 -27.99 10.92 11.29
N LYS A 110 -26.88 10.75 12.01
CA LYS A 110 -26.35 11.69 13.02
C LYS A 110 -24.85 11.91 12.77
N PRO A 111 -24.48 12.74 11.77
CA PRO A 111 -23.09 12.92 11.36
C PRO A 111 -22.19 13.49 12.46
N GLU A 112 -22.76 14.21 13.44
CA GLU A 112 -22.05 14.79 14.59
C GLU A 112 -21.41 13.75 15.52
N TYR A 113 -21.83 12.49 15.46
CA TYR A 113 -21.23 11.40 16.26
C TYR A 113 -19.97 10.81 15.63
N VAL A 114 -19.68 11.15 14.37
CA VAL A 114 -18.56 10.59 13.61
C VAL A 114 -17.48 11.65 13.47
N ALA A 115 -16.43 11.56 14.29
CA ALA A 115 -15.27 12.45 14.17
C ALA A 115 -14.40 12.03 12.97
N THR A 116 -14.24 12.93 12.00
CA THR A 116 -13.40 12.72 10.81
C THR A 116 -12.40 13.84 10.63
N LEU A 117 -11.22 13.53 10.13
CA LEU A 117 -10.33 14.54 9.54
C LEU A 117 -10.85 14.92 8.15
N ALA A 118 -10.43 16.10 7.66
CA ALA A 118 -10.78 16.60 6.33
C ALA A 118 -10.28 15.69 5.19
N GLY A 119 -9.25 14.88 5.44
CA GLY A 119 -8.69 13.96 4.46
C GLY A 119 -8.30 12.62 5.05
N SER A 120 -8.01 11.66 4.20
CA SER A 120 -7.31 10.42 4.51
C SER A 120 -5.87 10.55 4.02
N THR A 121 -4.91 10.26 4.90
CA THR A 121 -3.48 10.54 4.66
C THR A 121 -2.61 9.32 4.97
N PRO A 122 -1.44 9.19 4.32
CA PRO A 122 -0.50 8.12 4.61
C PRO A 122 0.09 8.25 6.02
N ILE A 123 0.57 7.14 6.57
CA ILE A 123 1.17 7.10 7.91
C ILE A 123 2.40 8.01 8.01
N SER A 124 3.19 8.11 6.93
CA SER A 124 4.41 8.92 6.84
C SER A 124 4.16 10.43 7.02
N ALA A 125 2.92 10.90 6.80
CA ALA A 125 2.54 12.29 7.09
C ALA A 125 2.43 12.60 8.61
N HIS A 126 2.38 11.57 9.46
CA HIS A 126 2.16 11.72 10.91
C HIS A 126 3.36 11.31 11.76
N VAL A 127 4.14 10.33 11.31
CA VAL A 127 5.30 9.79 12.01
C VAL A 127 6.37 9.30 11.03
N PRO A 128 7.66 9.26 11.43
CA PRO A 128 8.70 8.61 10.63
C PRO A 128 8.43 7.11 10.46
N VAL A 129 8.48 6.64 9.21
CA VAL A 129 8.31 5.24 8.81
C VAL A 129 9.68 4.66 8.45
N ASP A 130 9.99 3.45 8.92
CA ASP A 130 11.27 2.79 8.64
C ASP A 130 11.32 2.16 7.23
N PHE A 131 10.17 1.68 6.74
CA PHE A 131 10.01 1.11 5.39
C PHE A 131 8.55 1.06 4.96
N GLU A 132 8.32 1.16 3.64
CA GLU A 132 7.00 1.12 3.02
C GLU A 132 6.90 -0.09 2.11
N LEU A 133 6.11 -1.09 2.51
CA LEU A 133 5.79 -2.22 1.65
C LEU A 133 4.50 -1.91 0.88
N ARG A 134 4.65 -1.72 -0.44
CA ARG A 134 3.55 -1.29 -1.32
C ARG A 134 2.72 -2.47 -1.84
N GLY A 135 1.47 -2.19 -2.18
CA GLY A 135 0.54 -3.17 -2.77
C GLY A 135 -0.90 -2.95 -2.32
N CYS A 136 -1.88 -3.49 -3.06
CA CYS A 136 -3.28 -3.49 -2.63
C CYS A 136 -3.99 -4.79 -3.04
N PRO A 137 -3.86 -5.88 -2.24
CA PRO A 137 -3.01 -5.99 -1.05
C PRO A 137 -1.53 -6.18 -1.41
N ILE A 138 -0.68 -6.20 -0.38
CA ILE A 138 0.74 -6.52 -0.49
C ILE A 138 0.97 -7.97 -0.96
N ASP A 139 2.16 -8.26 -1.47
CA ASP A 139 2.56 -9.63 -1.81
C ASP A 139 3.13 -10.37 -0.58
N ARG A 140 2.79 -11.67 -0.48
CA ARG A 140 3.19 -12.54 0.64
C ARG A 140 4.70 -12.75 0.71
N SER A 141 5.34 -12.98 -0.44
CA SER A 141 6.79 -13.22 -0.49
C SER A 141 7.57 -11.95 -0.12
N GLN A 142 7.10 -10.78 -0.56
CA GLN A 142 7.68 -9.50 -0.18
C GLN A 142 7.49 -9.22 1.32
N LEU A 143 6.34 -9.57 1.89
CA LEU A 143 6.09 -9.45 3.33
C LEU A 143 7.07 -10.30 4.14
N LEU A 144 7.21 -11.57 3.80
CA LEU A 144 8.14 -12.50 4.47
C LEU A 144 9.58 -12.02 4.37
N GLU A 145 9.99 -11.49 3.22
CA GLU A 145 11.31 -10.87 3.01
C GLU A 145 11.51 -9.66 3.93
N VAL A 146 10.52 -8.76 4.03
CA VAL A 146 10.59 -7.57 4.89
C VAL A 146 10.71 -7.96 6.36
N ILE A 147 9.86 -8.88 6.83
CA ILE A 147 9.89 -9.34 8.21
C ILE A 147 11.24 -10.01 8.51
N SER A 148 11.63 -10.99 7.68
CA SER A 148 12.89 -11.73 7.83
C SER A 148 14.12 -10.81 7.79
N ALA A 149 14.11 -9.79 6.92
CA ALA A 149 15.18 -8.81 6.84
C ALA A 149 15.35 -8.03 8.15
N TYR A 150 14.25 -7.54 8.72
CA TYR A 150 14.31 -6.77 9.96
C TYR A 150 14.68 -7.62 11.17
N LEU A 151 14.20 -8.87 11.23
CA LEU A 151 14.61 -9.83 12.25
C LEU A 151 16.11 -10.14 12.18
N ALA A 152 16.66 -10.23 10.97
CA ALA A 152 18.09 -10.43 10.75
C ALA A 152 18.92 -9.13 10.85
N GLY A 153 18.31 -7.98 11.14
CA GLY A 153 19.00 -6.69 11.26
C GLY A 153 19.54 -6.13 9.94
N ARG A 154 19.05 -6.59 8.79
CA ARG A 154 19.42 -6.12 7.45
C ARG A 154 18.31 -5.25 6.85
N ARG A 155 18.63 -4.53 5.77
CA ARG A 155 17.63 -3.83 4.97
C ARG A 155 16.85 -4.84 4.10
N PRO A 156 15.52 -4.71 3.95
CA PRO A 156 14.75 -5.52 3.01
C PRO A 156 15.22 -5.36 1.56
N GLY A 157 15.34 -6.47 0.84
CA GLY A 157 15.77 -6.52 -0.56
C GLY A 157 14.59 -6.57 -1.52
N ILE A 158 13.72 -5.56 -1.51
CA ILE A 158 12.54 -5.52 -2.39
C ILE A 158 12.94 -4.94 -3.76
N PRO A 159 12.63 -5.62 -4.89
CA PRO A 159 12.94 -5.09 -6.22
C PRO A 159 12.13 -3.82 -6.51
N ASP A 160 12.76 -2.82 -7.11
CA ASP A 160 12.21 -1.47 -7.29
C ASP A 160 11.92 -1.11 -8.75
N HIS A 161 12.05 -2.08 -9.65
CA HIS A 161 11.80 -1.92 -11.08
C HIS A 161 10.29 -1.92 -11.41
N PRO A 162 9.90 -1.46 -12.61
CA PRO A 162 8.51 -1.50 -13.03
C PRO A 162 7.99 -2.92 -13.33
N VAL A 163 6.67 -3.12 -13.20
CA VAL A 163 5.95 -4.37 -13.53
C VAL A 163 6.28 -4.91 -14.93
N CYS A 164 6.69 -4.05 -15.86
CA CYS A 164 7.14 -4.47 -17.18
C CYS A 164 8.26 -5.53 -17.16
N PHE A 165 9.17 -5.49 -16.19
CA PHE A 165 10.22 -6.51 -16.05
C PHE A 165 9.62 -7.88 -15.72
N GLU A 166 8.73 -7.96 -14.73
CA GLU A 166 8.00 -9.19 -14.40
C GLU A 166 7.17 -9.70 -15.58
N CYS A 167 6.47 -8.83 -16.30
CA CYS A 167 5.76 -9.20 -17.53
C CYS A 167 6.68 -9.90 -18.53
N LYS A 168 7.88 -9.36 -18.75
CA LYS A 168 8.85 -9.92 -19.70
C LYS A 168 9.47 -11.21 -19.19
N MET A 169 9.83 -11.28 -17.91
CA MET A 169 10.35 -12.50 -17.28
C MET A 169 9.34 -13.64 -17.33
N ARG A 170 8.05 -13.34 -17.20
CA ARG A 170 6.95 -14.31 -17.30
C ARG A 170 6.59 -14.69 -18.75
N GLY A 171 7.11 -13.98 -19.75
CA GLY A 171 6.72 -14.18 -21.15
C GLY A 171 5.31 -13.66 -21.48
N THR A 172 4.76 -12.77 -20.67
CA THR A 172 3.43 -12.18 -20.86
C THR A 172 3.42 -11.28 -22.11
N VAL A 173 2.46 -11.52 -23.02
CA VAL A 173 2.24 -10.66 -24.19
C VAL A 173 1.86 -9.25 -23.72
N CYS A 174 2.51 -8.24 -24.29
CA CYS A 174 2.27 -6.86 -23.89
C CYS A 174 0.89 -6.39 -24.35
N VAL A 175 -0.05 -6.24 -23.42
CA VAL A 175 -1.44 -5.81 -23.68
C VAL A 175 -1.53 -4.43 -24.31
N MET A 176 -0.57 -3.55 -24.01
CA MET A 176 -0.48 -2.21 -24.62
C MET A 176 -0.21 -2.30 -26.12
N VAL A 177 0.71 -3.19 -26.53
CA VAL A 177 1.14 -3.31 -27.93
C VAL A 177 0.20 -4.20 -28.72
N ALA A 178 -0.20 -5.34 -28.16
CA ALA A 178 -1.02 -6.32 -28.86
C ALA A 178 -2.49 -5.89 -29.00
N HIS A 179 -3.00 -5.11 -28.05
CA HIS A 179 -4.44 -4.82 -27.94
C HIS A 179 -4.77 -3.35 -27.72
N GLY A 180 -3.77 -2.46 -27.65
CA GLY A 180 -4.00 -1.04 -27.33
C GLY A 180 -4.62 -0.83 -25.94
N THR A 181 -4.43 -1.78 -25.01
CA THR A 181 -5.08 -1.72 -23.69
C THR A 181 -4.33 -0.75 -22.76
N PRO A 182 -5.02 0.23 -22.13
CA PRO A 182 -4.45 1.08 -21.09
C PRO A 182 -3.77 0.27 -19.99
N CYS A 183 -2.56 0.64 -19.59
CA CYS A 183 -1.80 -0.11 -18.58
C CYS A 183 -0.82 0.80 -17.85
N LEU A 184 -0.86 0.78 -16.51
CA LEU A 184 0.07 1.53 -15.65
C LEU A 184 1.37 0.76 -15.34
N GLY A 185 1.54 -0.44 -15.88
CA GLY A 185 2.68 -1.31 -15.60
C GLY A 185 4.06 -0.67 -15.82
N PRO A 186 4.27 0.19 -16.84
CA PRO A 186 5.55 0.86 -17.06
C PRO A 186 6.03 1.78 -15.93
N VAL A 187 5.10 2.25 -15.09
CA VAL A 187 5.38 3.21 -14.02
C VAL A 187 5.02 2.67 -12.64
N THR A 188 4.58 1.41 -12.55
CA THR A 188 4.12 0.80 -11.31
C THR A 188 5.20 -0.10 -10.74
N HIS A 189 5.47 -0.01 -9.44
CA HIS A 189 6.39 -0.86 -8.71
C HIS A 189 6.00 -2.34 -8.82
N THR A 190 7.01 -3.21 -8.90
CA THR A 190 6.82 -4.66 -9.08
C THR A 190 6.45 -5.39 -7.78
N GLY A 191 6.19 -6.69 -7.84
CA GLY A 191 5.87 -7.53 -6.68
C GLY A 191 4.58 -8.33 -6.81
N CYS A 192 3.68 -7.91 -7.70
CA CYS A 192 2.38 -8.56 -7.89
C CYS A 192 2.42 -9.76 -8.85
N GLY A 193 3.61 -10.18 -9.32
CA GLY A 193 3.79 -11.26 -10.28
C GLY A 193 3.21 -10.94 -11.66
N ALA A 194 3.08 -9.65 -12.00
CA ALA A 194 2.39 -9.15 -13.18
C ALA A 194 1.02 -9.81 -13.43
N ILE A 195 0.22 -10.00 -12.36
CA ILE A 195 -1.01 -10.77 -12.42
C ILE A 195 -2.03 -10.20 -13.42
N CYS A 196 -2.28 -8.89 -13.45
CA CYS A 196 -3.31 -8.32 -14.33
C CYS A 196 -2.97 -8.51 -15.83
N PRO A 197 -1.76 -8.15 -16.30
CA PRO A 197 -1.36 -8.41 -17.69
C PRO A 197 -1.37 -9.88 -18.09
N ALA A 198 -1.03 -10.79 -17.16
CA ALA A 198 -1.08 -12.23 -17.43
C ALA A 198 -2.50 -12.75 -17.76
N TYR A 199 -3.54 -12.03 -17.33
CA TYR A 199 -4.94 -12.30 -17.65
C TYR A 199 -5.54 -11.31 -18.68
N GLY A 200 -4.69 -10.66 -19.49
CA GLY A 200 -5.14 -9.80 -20.58
C GLY A 200 -5.71 -8.45 -20.14
N ARG A 201 -5.43 -8.00 -18.91
CA ARG A 201 -5.84 -6.69 -18.39
C ARG A 201 -4.65 -5.74 -18.24
N GLY A 202 -4.91 -4.45 -18.36
CA GLY A 202 -3.96 -3.42 -17.93
C GLY A 202 -3.62 -3.52 -16.45
N CYS A 203 -2.38 -3.19 -16.08
CA CYS A 203 -2.02 -2.97 -14.68
C CYS A 203 -2.74 -1.73 -14.15
N TYR A 204 -3.31 -1.84 -12.95
CA TYR A 204 -4.07 -0.79 -12.27
C TYR A 204 -3.23 0.18 -11.43
N GLY A 205 -1.92 -0.02 -11.33
CA GLY A 205 -1.07 0.87 -10.52
C GLY A 205 -1.20 0.70 -9.02
N CYS A 206 -1.75 -0.41 -8.54
CA CYS A 206 -2.04 -0.59 -7.11
C CYS A 206 -0.79 -0.75 -6.21
N PHE A 207 0.37 -1.10 -6.78
CA PHE A 207 1.65 -1.16 -6.07
C PHE A 207 2.38 0.21 -6.03
N GLY A 208 1.75 1.27 -6.54
CA GLY A 208 2.29 2.63 -6.51
C GLY A 208 3.45 2.84 -7.50
N PRO A 209 4.06 4.04 -7.52
CA PRO A 209 5.07 4.40 -8.50
C PRO A 209 6.34 3.53 -8.37
N ALA A 210 6.92 3.11 -9.49
CA ALA A 210 8.27 2.53 -9.53
C ALA A 210 9.33 3.60 -9.23
N THR A 211 10.59 3.20 -9.05
CA THR A 211 11.70 4.16 -8.93
C THR A 211 11.86 4.98 -10.22
N ARG A 212 11.77 6.31 -10.13
CA ARG A 212 11.89 7.26 -11.25
C ARG A 212 10.96 6.92 -12.44
N PRO A 213 9.63 6.98 -12.24
CA PRO A 213 8.68 6.63 -13.28
C PRO A 213 8.58 7.75 -14.34
N ASN A 214 8.59 7.39 -15.63
CA ASN A 214 8.35 8.35 -16.71
C ASN A 214 6.84 8.55 -16.93
N LEU A 215 6.22 9.32 -16.03
CA LEU A 215 4.78 9.59 -16.04
C LEU A 215 4.34 10.36 -17.30
N GLY A 216 5.13 11.36 -17.71
CA GLY A 216 4.83 12.18 -18.89
C GLY A 216 4.65 11.34 -20.16
N SER A 217 5.62 10.47 -20.46
CA SER A 217 5.56 9.61 -21.65
C SER A 217 4.37 8.64 -21.60
N LEU A 218 4.09 8.08 -20.42
CA LEU A 218 2.94 7.18 -20.27
C LEU A 218 1.61 7.93 -20.46
N LYS A 219 1.46 9.12 -19.87
CA LYS A 219 0.27 9.97 -20.05
C LYS A 219 0.05 10.31 -21.53
N THR A 220 1.11 10.68 -22.26
CA THR A 220 1.04 10.93 -23.71
C THR A 220 0.61 9.69 -24.48
N TRP A 221 1.16 8.52 -24.15
CA TRP A 221 0.78 7.27 -24.81
C TRP A 221 -0.69 6.88 -24.52
N LEU A 222 -1.16 7.04 -23.27
CA LEU A 222 -2.55 6.78 -22.93
C LEU A 222 -3.51 7.72 -23.70
N GLY A 223 -3.11 8.98 -23.90
CA GLY A 223 -3.84 9.91 -24.75
C GLY A 223 -3.88 9.50 -26.22
N SER A 224 -2.79 8.93 -26.76
CA SER A 224 -2.75 8.53 -28.18
C SER A 224 -3.63 7.32 -28.51
N ILE A 225 -3.95 6.48 -27.52
CA ILE A 225 -4.92 5.39 -27.66
C ILE A 225 -6.38 5.82 -27.34
N GLY A 226 -6.61 7.12 -27.15
CA GLY A 226 -7.96 7.70 -27.04
C GLY A 226 -8.48 7.94 -25.62
N MET A 227 -7.65 7.80 -24.59
CA MET A 227 -8.08 8.17 -23.22
C MET A 227 -8.18 9.69 -23.08
N SER A 228 -9.28 10.16 -22.49
CA SER A 228 -9.40 11.56 -22.10
C SER A 228 -8.45 11.88 -20.95
N ARG A 229 -8.00 13.15 -20.84
CA ARG A 229 -7.13 13.55 -19.73
C ARG A 229 -7.74 13.26 -18.34
N PRO A 230 -9.04 13.52 -18.08
CA PRO A 230 -9.68 13.10 -16.84
C PRO A 230 -9.66 11.59 -16.59
N ASP A 231 -9.78 10.75 -17.63
CA ASP A 231 -9.67 9.28 -17.48
C ASP A 231 -8.25 8.85 -17.11
N VAL A 232 -7.25 9.51 -17.71
CA VAL A 232 -5.84 9.28 -17.37
C VAL A 232 -5.60 9.64 -15.90
N ASP A 233 -5.99 10.83 -15.48
CA ASP A 233 -5.79 11.29 -14.09
C ASP A 233 -6.51 10.36 -13.09
N ARG A 234 -7.74 9.93 -13.40
CA ARG A 234 -8.46 8.93 -12.58
C ARG A 234 -7.73 7.58 -12.49
N ALA A 235 -7.14 7.10 -13.58
CA ALA A 235 -6.40 5.85 -13.58
C ALA A 235 -5.21 5.91 -12.60
N PHE A 236 -4.48 7.03 -12.56
CA PHE A 236 -3.39 7.25 -11.62
C PHE A 236 -3.86 7.42 -10.17
N ALA A 237 -5.02 8.05 -9.96
CA ALA A 237 -5.54 8.35 -8.63
C ALA A 237 -6.34 7.21 -7.98
N THR A 238 -6.56 6.06 -8.63
CA THR A 238 -7.49 5.05 -8.11
C THR A 238 -7.03 4.40 -6.79
N PHE A 239 -5.82 3.85 -6.76
CA PHE A 239 -5.30 3.09 -5.61
C PHE A 239 -4.21 3.82 -4.83
N ASN A 240 -3.49 4.72 -5.48
CA ASN A 240 -2.35 5.44 -4.91
C ASN A 240 -2.52 6.95 -5.11
N VAL A 241 -3.69 7.45 -4.67
CA VAL A 241 -4.21 8.81 -4.86
C VAL A 241 -3.12 9.89 -4.82
N ALA A 242 -2.36 9.99 -3.72
CA ALA A 242 -1.36 11.04 -3.56
C ALA A 242 0.01 10.69 -4.19
N ALA A 243 0.33 9.41 -4.35
CA ALA A 243 1.73 9.00 -4.57
C ALA A 243 2.24 9.26 -6.00
N PHE A 244 1.37 9.21 -7.01
CA PHE A 244 1.76 9.48 -8.40
C PHE A 244 1.85 10.98 -8.71
N GLU A 245 1.08 11.82 -8.02
CA GLU A 245 1.12 13.29 -8.16
C GLU A 245 2.38 13.89 -7.54
N GLU A 246 2.92 13.26 -6.49
CA GLU A 246 4.12 13.69 -5.78
C GLU A 246 5.43 13.33 -6.50
N GLN A 247 5.38 12.54 -7.59
CA GLN A 247 6.60 12.23 -8.36
C GLN A 247 6.99 13.42 -9.23
N PRO A 248 8.26 13.85 -9.22
CA PRO A 248 8.72 14.88 -10.15
C PRO A 248 8.53 14.39 -11.59
N ASP A 249 7.93 15.21 -12.44
CA ASP A 249 8.01 15.00 -13.87
C ASP A 249 9.50 15.07 -14.26
N ASP A 250 10.05 14.00 -14.84
CA ASP A 250 11.38 14.02 -15.43
C ASP A 250 11.40 15.17 -16.45
N PRO A 251 12.42 16.05 -16.44
CA PRO A 251 12.53 17.07 -17.47
C PRO A 251 12.67 16.40 -18.84
N PRO A 252 12.17 17.05 -19.91
CA PRO A 252 12.16 16.51 -21.27
C PRO A 252 13.56 16.22 -21.82
#